data_AF-A0A2U8P326-F1
#
_entry.id   AF-A0A2U8P326-F1
#
_cell.length_a   1.000
_cell.length_b   1.000
_cell.length_c   1.000
_cell.angle_alpha   90.00
_cell.angle_beta   90.00
_cell.angle_gamma   90.00
#
_symmetry.space_group_name_H-M   'P 1'
#
loop_
_entity.id
_entity.type
_entity.pdbx_description
1 polymer ?
#
loop_
_entity_poly.entity_id
_entity_poly.type
_entity_poly.pdbx_seq_one_letter_code
_entity_poly.pdbx_strand_id
1 'polypeptide(L)'
;MAGFIVAAAAIFALVRWAGTGEQPKLSVAKQWNEAIQKLGFEPVYPPVEDIQVGDVFAMISDDAVSDSATDEPFAGRSIKLLHLDLTPEIEEAYRAVYQFPATNVRPEHDGQIWPQANSTESLFKPPATRTTLPLVLFPRFTITNVKRASGSGSASAMSQLLSGGFGADASSTETVEVRFSATETYGVPAVPAELRLLDFCEDDATKGFCSQQGLRKQLSILIGKRIDDKVKDRKTGVERPRFSVELALVSRVFLARSIQTSMGEDGSTRGNVGVNRQAVLPAAAAEAAPAAAGASGDGKPQPPAPTPQAGPNEAPGGAIAFERRATSNVLLPDTLLPRPVVVGFKSVRLRPVE
;
A
#
# COMPACT_ATOMS: atom_id res chain seq x y z
N MET A 1 42.18 24.87 -35.50
CA MET A 1 41.65 24.50 -34.17
C MET A 1 40.35 25.22 -33.79
N ALA A 2 40.08 26.45 -34.25
CA ALA A 2 38.85 27.18 -33.87
C ALA A 2 37.52 26.53 -34.34
N GLY A 3 37.51 25.86 -35.50
CA GLY A 3 36.27 25.26 -36.04
C GLY A 3 35.72 24.05 -35.27
N PHE A 4 36.59 23.29 -34.59
CA PHE A 4 36.17 22.12 -33.79
C PHE A 4 35.47 22.53 -32.49
N ILE A 5 35.87 23.66 -31.90
CA ILE A 5 35.29 24.17 -30.64
C ILE A 5 33.87 24.68 -30.87
N VAL A 6 33.61 25.33 -32.01
CA VAL A 6 32.27 25.84 -32.36
C VAL A 6 31.29 24.70 -32.66
N ALA A 7 31.74 23.65 -33.35
CA ALA A 7 30.91 22.47 -33.62
C ALA A 7 30.57 21.71 -32.32
N ALA A 8 31.52 21.55 -31.40
CA ALA A 8 31.28 20.92 -30.11
C ALA A 8 30.30 21.73 -29.24
N ALA A 9 30.43 23.07 -29.23
CA ALA A 9 29.51 23.95 -28.49
C ALA A 9 28.08 23.93 -29.07
N ALA A 10 27.93 23.88 -30.39
CA ALA A 10 26.63 23.80 -31.05
C ALA A 10 25.94 22.45 -30.81
N ILE A 11 26.68 21.34 -30.83
CA ILE A 11 26.16 20.01 -30.48
C ILE A 11 25.76 19.97 -29.01
N PHE A 12 26.57 20.54 -28.11
CA PHE A 12 26.25 20.61 -26.69
C PHE A 12 25.00 21.46 -26.41
N ALA A 13 24.81 22.57 -27.14
CA ALA A 13 23.63 23.41 -27.05
C ALA A 13 22.36 22.72 -27.59
N LEU A 14 22.46 21.99 -28.71
CA LEU A 14 21.35 21.21 -29.27
C LEU A 14 20.94 20.05 -28.35
N VAL A 15 21.91 19.37 -27.73
CA VAL A 15 21.64 18.30 -26.74
C VAL A 15 21.03 18.88 -25.46
N ARG A 16 21.50 20.05 -25.00
CA ARG A 16 20.91 20.76 -23.84
C ARG A 16 19.49 21.22 -24.10
N TRP A 17 19.18 21.69 -25.31
CA TRP A 17 17.85 22.20 -25.66
C TRP A 17 16.84 21.06 -25.87
N ALA A 18 17.24 19.98 -26.54
CA ALA A 18 16.40 18.79 -26.73
C ALA A 18 16.16 17.97 -25.44
N GLY A 19 16.95 18.19 -24.38
CA GLY A 19 16.84 17.51 -23.09
C GLY A 19 15.93 18.19 -22.04
N THR A 20 15.22 19.28 -22.37
CA THR A 20 14.38 20.03 -21.42
C THR A 20 12.92 19.58 -21.43
N GLY A 21 12.69 18.26 -21.36
CA GLY A 21 11.40 17.75 -20.89
C GLY A 21 11.34 17.95 -19.37
N GLU A 22 10.41 18.75 -18.87
CA GLU A 22 10.21 18.96 -17.43
C GLU A 22 9.84 17.62 -16.77
N GLN A 23 10.82 17.00 -16.12
CA GLN A 23 10.60 15.70 -15.51
C GLN A 23 9.80 15.86 -14.21
N PRO A 24 8.67 15.16 -14.03
CA PRO A 24 7.88 15.26 -12.82
C PRO A 24 8.67 14.73 -11.62
N LYS A 25 9.03 15.64 -10.71
CA LYS A 25 9.80 15.40 -9.48
C LYS A 25 8.89 14.93 -8.33
N LEU A 26 8.01 13.96 -8.56
CA LEU A 26 7.10 13.51 -7.50
C LEU A 26 7.84 12.54 -6.59
N SER A 27 7.96 12.88 -5.29
CA SER A 27 8.52 11.98 -4.28
C SER A 27 7.69 10.69 -4.20
N VAL A 28 8.31 9.57 -3.82
CA VAL A 28 7.62 8.28 -3.66
C VAL A 28 6.42 8.41 -2.73
N ALA A 29 6.56 9.14 -1.62
CA ALA A 29 5.47 9.41 -0.69
C ALA A 29 4.31 10.17 -1.36
N LYS A 30 4.60 11.14 -2.22
CA LYS A 30 3.57 11.87 -2.95
C LYS A 30 2.86 10.99 -3.96
N GLN A 31 3.59 10.18 -4.73
CA GLN A 31 2.99 9.25 -5.68
C GLN A 31 2.14 8.17 -4.98
N TRP A 32 2.62 7.66 -3.84
CA TRP A 32 1.85 6.75 -2.99
C TRP A 32 0.57 7.42 -2.52
N ASN A 33 0.67 8.62 -1.95
CA ASN A 33 -0.48 9.35 -1.44
C ASN A 33 -1.51 9.63 -2.55
N GLU A 34 -1.07 10.06 -3.73
CA GLU A 34 -1.95 10.27 -4.89
C GLU A 34 -2.61 8.96 -5.36
N ALA A 35 -1.86 7.86 -5.42
CA ALA A 35 -2.40 6.56 -5.84
C ALA A 35 -3.46 6.03 -4.86
N ILE A 36 -3.18 6.14 -3.56
CA ILE A 36 -4.10 5.70 -2.51
C ILE A 36 -5.31 6.63 -2.39
N GLN A 37 -5.14 7.94 -2.52
CA GLN A 37 -6.26 8.89 -2.52
C GLN A 37 -7.24 8.62 -3.66
N LYS A 38 -6.76 8.16 -4.83
CA LYS A 38 -7.63 7.71 -5.95
C LYS A 38 -8.52 6.52 -5.58
N LEU A 39 -8.17 5.75 -4.56
CA LEU A 39 -8.99 4.66 -4.03
C LEU A 39 -10.07 5.13 -3.05
N GLY A 40 -10.11 6.43 -2.74
CA GLY A 40 -11.14 7.05 -1.90
C GLY A 40 -10.92 6.85 -0.39
N PHE A 41 -9.67 6.76 0.05
CA PHE A 41 -9.30 6.73 1.46
C PHE A 41 -7.99 7.49 1.72
N GLU A 42 -7.76 7.84 2.98
CA GLU A 42 -6.61 8.60 3.43
C GLU A 42 -5.36 7.71 3.46
N PRO A 43 -4.26 8.14 2.82
CA PRO A 43 -3.05 7.34 2.73
C PRO A 43 -2.30 7.31 4.05
N VAL A 44 -1.75 6.15 4.38
CA VAL A 44 -0.78 5.99 5.46
C VAL A 44 0.56 5.65 4.84
N TYR A 45 1.52 6.55 5.00
CA TYR A 45 2.89 6.36 4.50
C TYR A 45 3.93 6.79 5.54
N PRO A 46 4.88 5.90 5.91
CA PRO A 46 4.89 4.46 5.57
C PRO A 46 3.69 3.74 6.23
N PRO A 47 3.28 2.56 5.73
CA PRO A 47 2.31 1.71 6.41
C PRO A 47 2.74 1.37 7.84
N VAL A 48 1.80 1.42 8.79
CA VAL A 48 2.07 1.24 10.23
C VAL A 48 0.96 0.42 10.91
N GLU A 49 1.25 -0.21 12.04
CA GLU A 49 0.30 -1.06 12.79
C GLU A 49 -0.54 -0.28 13.82
N ASP A 50 -0.16 0.95 14.15
CA ASP A 50 -0.63 1.70 15.32
C ASP A 50 -1.84 2.61 15.07
N ILE A 51 -2.41 2.54 13.86
CA ILE A 51 -3.65 3.24 13.50
C ILE A 51 -4.84 2.29 13.67
N GLN A 52 -5.84 2.75 14.42
CA GLN A 52 -7.01 1.95 14.77
C GLN A 52 -8.31 2.71 14.51
N VAL A 53 -9.40 1.97 14.31
CA VAL A 53 -10.74 2.55 14.29
C VAL A 53 -11.04 3.15 15.66
N GLY A 54 -11.51 4.39 15.70
CA GLY A 54 -11.66 5.14 16.95
C GLY A 54 -10.57 6.18 17.19
N ASP A 55 -9.45 6.13 16.46
CA ASP A 55 -8.41 7.14 16.59
C ASP A 55 -8.90 8.53 16.14
N VAL A 56 -8.62 9.54 16.95
CA VAL A 56 -8.97 10.94 16.68
C VAL A 56 -7.71 11.72 16.33
N PHE A 57 -7.73 12.42 15.20
CA PHE A 57 -6.64 13.24 14.70
C PHE A 57 -7.03 14.71 14.60
N ALA A 58 -6.11 15.59 14.94
CA ALA A 58 -6.11 16.96 14.43
C ALA A 58 -5.32 16.97 13.12
N MET A 59 -5.88 17.56 12.06
CA MET A 59 -5.24 17.61 10.74
C MET A 59 -5.30 18.98 10.09
N ILE A 60 -4.32 19.26 9.25
CA ILE A 60 -4.31 20.40 8.33
C ILE A 60 -4.97 19.94 7.03
N SER A 61 -6.16 20.44 6.75
CA SER A 61 -6.95 20.04 5.58
C SER A 61 -6.58 20.81 4.32
N ASP A 62 -6.12 22.05 4.47
CA ASP A 62 -5.77 22.93 3.36
C ASP A 62 -4.64 23.91 3.75
N ASP A 63 -3.82 24.30 2.77
CA ASP A 63 -2.81 25.35 2.87
C ASP A 63 -3.01 26.32 1.69
N ALA A 64 -3.54 27.51 1.99
CA ALA A 64 -3.89 28.53 1.01
C ALA A 64 -2.71 29.07 0.17
N VAL A 65 -1.47 28.67 0.47
CA VAL A 65 -0.23 29.10 -0.24
C VAL A 65 0.42 27.95 -1.03
N SER A 66 -0.14 26.74 -0.97
CA SER A 66 0.46 25.51 -1.52
C SER A 66 0.62 25.45 -3.05
N ASP A 67 0.17 26.45 -3.80
CA ASP A 67 0.35 26.51 -5.26
C ASP A 67 1.82 26.74 -5.67
N SER A 68 2.69 27.10 -4.73
CA SER A 68 4.12 27.26 -5.01
C SER A 68 4.84 25.91 -4.89
N ALA A 69 5.35 25.39 -6.02
CA ALA A 69 6.11 24.14 -6.13
C ALA A 69 7.41 24.09 -5.30
N THR A 70 7.71 25.14 -4.54
CA THR A 70 8.93 25.33 -3.75
C THR A 70 8.73 25.11 -2.24
N ASP A 71 7.50 25.20 -1.73
CA ASP A 71 7.20 24.94 -0.31
C ASP A 71 6.66 23.51 -0.14
N GLU A 72 7.17 22.79 0.87
CA GLU A 72 6.61 21.49 1.25
C GLU A 72 5.19 21.73 1.81
N PRO A 73 4.13 21.18 1.20
CA PRO A 73 2.77 21.41 1.66
C PRO A 73 2.60 20.81 3.05
N PHE A 74 2.11 21.62 4.00
CA PHE A 74 1.70 21.11 5.32
C PHE A 74 0.31 20.47 5.29
N ALA A 75 -0.44 20.64 4.20
CA ALA A 75 -1.71 19.96 3.99
C ALA A 75 -1.54 18.44 4.09
N GLY A 76 -2.43 17.79 4.82
CA GLY A 76 -2.37 16.36 5.12
C GLY A 76 -1.49 16.00 6.32
N ARG A 77 -0.79 16.94 6.95
CA ARG A 77 -0.12 16.67 8.23
C ARG A 77 -1.16 16.57 9.35
N SER A 78 -0.98 15.58 10.22
CA SER A 78 -1.88 15.30 11.33
C SER A 78 -1.15 14.82 12.57
N ILE A 79 -1.79 15.01 13.73
CA ILE A 79 -1.35 14.46 15.02
C ILE A 79 -2.50 13.69 15.65
N LYS A 80 -2.21 12.48 16.13
CA LYS A 80 -3.16 11.67 16.91
C LYS A 80 -3.36 12.33 18.28
N LEU A 81 -4.60 12.65 18.61
CA LEU A 81 -4.97 13.27 19.89
C LEU A 81 -5.27 12.21 20.95
N LEU A 82 -6.14 11.27 20.61
CA LEU A 82 -6.66 10.22 21.50
C LEU A 82 -7.35 9.10 20.71
N HIS A 83 -7.89 8.13 21.44
CA HIS A 83 -8.61 7.00 20.91
C HIS A 83 -9.97 6.89 21.60
N LEU A 84 -11.04 6.74 20.80
CA LEU A 84 -12.38 6.44 21.26
C LEU A 84 -12.64 4.94 21.10
N ASP A 85 -13.12 4.29 22.15
CA ASP A 85 -13.53 2.89 22.06
C ASP A 85 -14.83 2.80 21.26
N LEU A 86 -14.72 2.32 20.01
CA LEU A 86 -15.84 2.07 19.10
C LEU A 86 -16.19 0.58 19.00
N THR A 87 -15.71 -0.26 19.94
CA THR A 87 -15.99 -1.69 19.94
C THR A 87 -17.50 -2.00 19.85
N PRO A 88 -18.40 -1.34 20.63
CA PRO A 88 -19.83 -1.60 20.55
C PRO A 88 -20.42 -1.37 19.16
N GLU A 89 -20.03 -0.28 18.50
CA GLU A 89 -20.48 0.06 17.15
C GLU A 89 -19.94 -0.90 16.09
N ILE A 90 -18.69 -1.35 16.25
CA ILE A 90 -18.08 -2.33 15.35
C ILE A 90 -18.85 -3.65 15.46
N GLU A 91 -19.09 -4.13 16.69
CA GLU A 91 -19.83 -5.37 16.92
C GLU A 91 -21.27 -5.29 16.39
N GLU A 92 -21.96 -4.17 16.63
CA GLU A 92 -23.29 -3.92 16.07
C GLU A 92 -23.28 -3.90 14.54
N ALA A 93 -22.37 -3.16 13.93
CA ALA A 93 -22.25 -3.12 12.47
C ALA A 93 -21.99 -4.51 11.88
N TYR A 94 -21.16 -5.32 12.54
CA TYR A 94 -20.75 -6.62 12.03
C TYR A 94 -21.82 -7.70 12.23
N ARG A 95 -22.69 -7.55 13.24
CA ARG A 95 -23.89 -8.38 13.42
C ARG A 95 -24.92 -8.20 12.31
N ALA A 96 -24.91 -7.07 11.59
CA ALA A 96 -25.84 -6.81 10.50
C ALA A 96 -25.30 -7.22 9.11
N VAL A 97 -24.01 -7.54 9.00
CA VAL A 97 -23.36 -7.79 7.71
C VAL A 97 -23.40 -9.26 7.33
N TYR A 98 -23.95 -9.54 6.16
CA TYR A 98 -23.94 -10.89 5.57
C TYR A 98 -22.51 -11.38 5.32
N GLN A 99 -22.30 -12.68 5.53
CA GLN A 99 -21.04 -13.34 5.21
C GLN A 99 -21.28 -14.43 4.17
N PHE A 100 -20.63 -14.28 3.02
CA PHE A 100 -20.63 -15.33 2.01
C PHE A 100 -19.71 -16.48 2.44
N PRO A 101 -20.03 -17.73 2.05
CA PRO A 101 -19.16 -18.87 2.26
C PRO A 101 -17.77 -18.65 1.67
N ALA A 102 -16.77 -19.27 2.26
CA ALA A 102 -15.42 -19.25 1.72
C ALA A 102 -15.38 -19.84 0.30
N THR A 103 -14.55 -19.26 -0.56
CA THR A 103 -14.26 -19.84 -1.87
C THR A 103 -13.51 -21.15 -1.69
N ASN A 104 -13.94 -22.21 -2.37
CA ASN A 104 -13.20 -23.46 -2.41
C ASN A 104 -11.82 -23.28 -3.05
N VAL A 105 -10.95 -24.27 -2.84
CA VAL A 105 -9.62 -24.34 -3.45
C VAL A 105 -9.71 -24.08 -4.94
N ARG A 106 -8.77 -23.25 -5.45
CA ARG A 106 -8.66 -22.95 -6.87
C ARG A 106 -8.52 -24.27 -7.66
N PRO A 107 -9.31 -24.47 -8.74
CA PRO A 107 -9.14 -25.62 -9.61
C PRO A 107 -7.71 -25.71 -10.14
N GLU A 108 -7.16 -26.92 -10.22
CA GLU A 108 -5.77 -27.15 -10.62
C GLU A 108 -5.51 -26.81 -12.10
N HIS A 109 -6.55 -26.88 -12.93
CA HIS A 109 -6.43 -26.72 -14.39
C HIS A 109 -7.32 -25.58 -14.89
N ASP A 110 -6.78 -24.78 -15.82
CA ASP A 110 -7.53 -23.72 -16.49
C ASP A 110 -8.71 -24.32 -17.30
N GLY A 111 -9.89 -23.71 -17.20
CA GLY A 111 -11.13 -24.19 -17.83
C GLY A 111 -12.03 -25.06 -16.94
N GLN A 112 -11.58 -25.45 -15.75
CA GLN A 112 -12.43 -26.10 -14.76
C GLN A 112 -13.34 -25.07 -14.05
N ILE A 113 -14.60 -25.45 -13.83
CA ILE A 113 -15.57 -24.61 -13.10
C ILE A 113 -15.18 -24.58 -11.63
N TRP A 114 -15.16 -23.39 -11.02
CA TRP A 114 -14.91 -23.24 -9.60
C TRP A 114 -16.05 -23.92 -8.82
N PRO A 115 -15.79 -24.96 -8.02
CA PRO A 115 -16.84 -25.54 -7.20
C PRO A 115 -17.27 -24.49 -6.18
N GLN A 116 -18.57 -24.23 -6.06
CA GLN A 116 -19.09 -23.36 -5.00
C GLN A 116 -19.22 -24.17 -3.70
N ALA A 117 -18.81 -23.58 -2.57
CA ALA A 117 -19.07 -24.18 -1.28
C ALA A 117 -20.56 -24.04 -0.96
N ASN A 118 -21.24 -25.16 -0.70
CA ASN A 118 -22.59 -25.10 -0.18
C ASN A 118 -22.55 -24.44 1.20
N SER A 119 -23.34 -23.39 1.39
CA SER A 119 -23.51 -22.80 2.72
C SER A 119 -24.26 -23.78 3.61
N THR A 120 -23.69 -24.11 4.77
CA THR A 120 -24.39 -24.88 5.81
C THR A 120 -25.46 -24.04 6.52
N GLU A 121 -25.38 -22.72 6.38
CA GLU A 121 -26.28 -21.74 6.98
C GLU A 121 -27.00 -20.89 5.92
N SER A 122 -27.96 -20.06 6.35
CA SER A 122 -28.67 -19.17 5.43
C SER A 122 -27.77 -18.02 4.99
N LEU A 123 -27.60 -17.85 3.67
CA LEU A 123 -26.87 -16.70 3.08
C LEU A 123 -27.48 -15.34 3.45
N PHE A 124 -28.75 -15.34 3.86
CA PHE A 124 -29.53 -14.14 4.20
C PHE A 124 -29.74 -13.99 5.71
N LYS A 125 -28.94 -14.69 6.51
CA LYS A 125 -28.85 -14.45 7.95
C LYS A 125 -27.41 -14.07 8.28
N PRO A 126 -27.19 -12.96 8.99
CA PRO A 126 -25.86 -12.67 9.52
C PRO A 126 -25.42 -13.80 10.46
N PRO A 127 -24.09 -14.08 10.53
CA PRO A 127 -23.58 -15.06 11.48
C PRO A 127 -23.82 -14.57 12.92
N ALA A 128 -24.06 -15.51 13.84
CA ALA A 128 -24.24 -15.18 15.26
C ALA A 128 -22.98 -14.54 15.87
N THR A 129 -21.80 -15.01 15.45
CA THR A 129 -20.51 -14.45 15.80
C THR A 129 -19.63 -14.40 14.55
N ARG A 130 -19.03 -13.24 14.29
CA ARG A 130 -18.10 -13.09 13.17
C ARG A 130 -16.67 -13.21 13.69
N THR A 131 -15.91 -14.16 13.17
CA THR A 131 -14.52 -14.42 13.57
C THR A 131 -13.49 -13.96 12.54
N THR A 132 -13.94 -13.46 11.39
CA THR A 132 -13.07 -13.01 10.29
C THR A 132 -13.40 -11.59 9.86
N LEU A 133 -12.37 -10.84 9.47
CA LEU A 133 -12.55 -9.50 8.92
C LEU A 133 -13.05 -9.56 7.48
N PRO A 134 -13.89 -8.61 7.04
CA PRO A 134 -14.20 -8.42 5.63
C PRO A 134 -12.94 -8.28 4.78
N LEU A 135 -12.94 -8.99 3.66
CA LEU A 135 -11.91 -8.87 2.64
C LEU A 135 -12.17 -7.60 1.81
N VAL A 136 -11.10 -6.90 1.46
CA VAL A 136 -11.13 -5.80 0.49
C VAL A 136 -10.15 -6.13 -0.62
N LEU A 137 -10.45 -5.76 -1.87
CA LEU A 137 -9.51 -5.88 -2.98
C LEU A 137 -9.15 -4.48 -3.45
N PHE A 138 -7.85 -4.22 -3.57
CA PHE A 138 -7.36 -3.01 -4.21
C PHE A 138 -7.00 -3.28 -5.67
N PRO A 139 -7.30 -2.35 -6.59
CA PRO A 139 -6.80 -2.45 -7.94
C PRO A 139 -5.27 -2.35 -7.91
N ARG A 140 -4.64 -2.96 -8.92
CA ARG A 140 -3.21 -2.81 -9.16
C ARG A 140 -2.93 -1.38 -9.60
N PHE A 141 -1.86 -0.78 -9.09
CA PHE A 141 -1.42 0.54 -9.55
C PHE A 141 0.09 0.59 -9.70
N THR A 142 0.52 1.39 -10.66
CA THR A 142 1.93 1.56 -11.01
C THR A 142 2.40 2.93 -10.58
N ILE A 143 3.52 2.96 -9.88
CA ILE A 143 4.28 4.15 -9.49
C ILE A 143 5.45 4.27 -10.46
N THR A 144 5.48 5.32 -11.27
CA THR A 144 6.58 5.57 -12.21
C THR A 144 7.70 6.32 -11.50
N ASN A 145 8.83 5.66 -11.24
CA ASN A 145 10.02 6.30 -10.69
C ASN A 145 10.95 6.70 -11.83
N VAL A 146 11.28 7.99 -11.90
CA VAL A 146 12.40 8.44 -12.72
C VAL A 146 13.59 8.61 -11.78
N LYS A 147 14.52 7.66 -11.75
CA LYS A 147 15.74 7.78 -10.95
C LYS A 147 16.56 8.97 -11.47
N ARG A 148 16.93 9.88 -10.56
CA ARG A 148 18.01 10.84 -10.77
C ARG A 148 19.29 10.24 -10.20
N ALA A 149 20.34 10.14 -11.01
CA ALA A 149 21.70 10.03 -10.48
C ALA A 149 22.09 11.38 -9.86
N SER A 150 21.90 11.56 -8.55
CA SER A 150 22.59 12.62 -7.79
C SER A 150 22.56 12.40 -6.28
N GLY A 151 23.74 12.08 -5.73
CA GLY A 151 24.31 12.61 -4.48
C GLY A 151 23.44 12.71 -3.23
N SER A 152 23.75 11.85 -2.25
CA SER A 152 23.67 12.04 -0.79
C SER A 152 22.51 12.89 -0.21
N GLY A 153 21.58 12.23 0.47
CA GLY A 153 20.77 12.88 1.50
C GLY A 153 19.40 12.23 1.72
N SER A 154 19.21 11.60 2.88
CA SER A 154 17.93 11.21 3.49
C SER A 154 16.98 10.37 2.63
N ALA A 155 17.34 9.10 2.42
CA ALA A 155 16.43 8.08 1.90
C ALA A 155 15.61 7.49 3.08
N SER A 156 14.27 7.63 3.06
CA SER A 156 13.37 6.94 3.98
C SER A 156 13.53 5.42 3.89
N ALA A 157 13.24 4.67 4.95
CA ALA A 157 13.43 3.20 4.99
C ALA A 157 12.75 2.45 3.82
N MET A 158 11.63 2.95 3.29
CA MET A 158 11.00 2.36 2.12
C MET A 158 11.61 2.82 0.79
N SER A 159 12.24 4.00 0.73
CA SER A 159 13.10 4.33 -0.41
C SER A 159 14.34 3.45 -0.46
N GLN A 160 14.88 2.97 0.68
CA GLN A 160 15.90 1.91 0.67
C GLN A 160 15.34 0.57 0.20
N LEU A 161 14.10 0.21 0.55
CA LEU A 161 13.42 -0.98 -0.02
C LEU A 161 13.25 -0.86 -1.55
N LEU A 162 12.91 0.34 -2.04
CA LEU A 162 12.62 0.61 -3.45
C LEU A 162 13.84 1.04 -4.30
N SER A 163 14.96 1.41 -3.67
CA SER A 163 16.19 1.86 -4.36
C SER A 163 17.45 1.06 -3.99
N GLY A 164 17.35 0.15 -3.02
CA GLY A 164 18.46 -0.57 -2.39
C GLY A 164 18.99 -1.80 -3.13
N GLY A 165 18.80 -1.87 -4.44
CA GLY A 165 19.45 -2.89 -5.27
C GLY A 165 19.77 -2.31 -6.63
N PHE A 166 20.97 -2.57 -7.14
CA PHE A 166 21.45 -2.23 -8.49
C PHE A 166 22.03 -0.83 -8.67
N GLY A 167 23.36 -0.76 -8.58
CA GLY A 167 24.14 0.22 -9.31
C GLY A 167 24.32 -0.23 -10.76
N ALA A 168 23.87 0.58 -11.71
CA ALA A 168 24.39 0.68 -13.07
C ALA A 168 23.77 1.91 -13.76
N ASP A 169 24.62 2.72 -14.38
CA ASP A 169 24.28 3.88 -15.19
C ASP A 169 23.38 3.52 -16.39
N ALA A 170 22.13 3.97 -16.35
CA ALA A 170 21.31 4.31 -17.52
C ALA A 170 20.10 5.13 -17.05
N SER A 171 19.69 6.12 -17.84
CA SER A 171 18.48 6.91 -17.63
C SER A 171 17.21 6.09 -17.94
N SER A 172 17.03 4.94 -17.29
CA SER A 172 15.81 4.14 -17.45
C SER A 172 14.72 4.67 -16.54
N THR A 173 13.54 4.90 -17.13
CA THR A 173 12.31 5.08 -16.36
C THR A 173 11.99 3.73 -15.73
N GLU A 174 12.05 3.65 -14.40
CA GLU A 174 11.79 2.43 -13.65
C GLU A 174 10.34 2.47 -13.17
N THR A 175 9.50 1.60 -13.73
CA THR A 175 8.10 1.49 -13.28
C THR A 175 8.03 0.50 -12.13
N VAL A 176 7.56 0.96 -10.97
CA VAL A 176 7.33 0.13 -9.80
C VAL A 176 5.84 -0.13 -9.68
N GLU A 177 5.42 -1.33 -10.00
CA GLU A 177 4.06 -1.76 -9.73
C GLU A 177 3.93 -2.21 -8.27
N VAL A 178 2.95 -1.67 -7.56
CA VAL A 178 2.64 -2.02 -6.18
C VAL A 178 1.33 -2.79 -6.15
N ARG A 179 1.33 -3.91 -5.44
CA ARG A 179 0.14 -4.73 -5.22
C ARG A 179 0.01 -5.08 -3.75
N PHE A 180 -1.16 -4.79 -3.20
CA PHE A 180 -1.54 -5.28 -1.88
C PHE A 180 -2.21 -6.64 -2.00
N SER A 181 -1.77 -7.57 -1.15
CA SER A 181 -2.30 -8.93 -1.08
C SER A 181 -2.77 -9.22 0.35
N ALA A 182 -3.77 -10.11 0.47
CA ALA A 182 -4.40 -10.48 1.74
C ALA A 182 -4.86 -9.25 2.54
N THR A 183 -5.70 -8.43 1.89
CA THR A 183 -6.18 -7.18 2.46
C THR A 183 -7.52 -7.34 3.14
N GLU A 184 -7.60 -6.80 4.34
CA GLU A 184 -8.73 -6.91 5.26
C GLU A 184 -9.16 -5.51 5.69
N THR A 185 -10.40 -5.35 6.16
CA THR A 185 -10.86 -4.06 6.67
C THR A 185 -11.74 -4.23 7.89
N TYR A 186 -11.64 -3.28 8.82
CA TYR A 186 -12.61 -3.15 9.89
C TYR A 186 -12.98 -1.71 10.18
N GLY A 187 -14.21 -1.50 10.65
CA GLY A 187 -14.72 -0.16 10.91
C GLY A 187 -16.21 -0.05 11.15
N VAL A 188 -16.60 1.14 11.57
CA VAL A 188 -17.95 1.58 11.86
C VAL A 188 -18.53 2.32 10.64
N PRO A 189 -19.85 2.24 10.37
CA PRO A 189 -20.49 3.07 9.36
C PRO A 189 -20.34 4.58 9.67
N ALA A 190 -20.44 5.43 8.64
CA ALA A 190 -20.13 6.86 8.79
C ALA A 190 -21.03 7.57 9.81
N VAL A 191 -22.35 7.31 9.79
CA VAL A 191 -23.32 7.98 10.69
C VAL A 191 -23.03 7.71 12.17
N PRO A 192 -22.94 6.45 12.65
CA PRO A 192 -22.61 6.20 14.06
C PRO A 192 -21.22 6.75 14.44
N ALA A 193 -20.24 6.73 13.54
CA ALA A 193 -18.94 7.35 13.80
C ALA A 193 -19.06 8.89 13.96
N GLU A 194 -19.86 9.54 13.11
CA GLU A 194 -20.09 10.99 13.19
C GLU A 194 -20.77 11.38 14.50
N LEU A 195 -21.80 10.64 14.93
CA LEU A 195 -22.44 10.86 16.22
C LEU A 195 -21.45 10.73 17.38
N ARG A 196 -20.58 9.71 17.36
CA ARG A 196 -19.52 9.55 18.36
C ARG A 196 -18.49 10.69 18.35
N LEU A 197 -18.20 11.26 17.18
CA LEU A 197 -17.34 12.43 17.07
C LEU A 197 -18.01 13.69 17.63
N LEU A 198 -19.33 13.83 17.47
CA LEU A 198 -20.10 14.93 18.06
C LEU A 198 -20.15 14.80 19.59
N ASP A 199 -20.46 13.61 20.12
CA ASP A 199 -20.43 13.34 21.56
C ASP A 199 -19.07 13.70 22.18
N PHE A 200 -17.98 13.32 21.49
CA PHE A 200 -16.62 13.68 21.87
C PHE A 200 -16.40 15.21 21.92
N CYS A 201 -17.08 15.99 21.07
CA CYS A 201 -16.97 17.43 21.07
C CYS A 201 -17.89 18.14 22.08
N GLU A 202 -18.93 17.45 22.57
CA GLU A 202 -19.83 17.95 23.60
C GLU A 202 -19.30 17.67 25.03
N ASP A 203 -18.48 16.62 25.21
CA ASP A 203 -17.89 16.26 26.49
C ASP A 203 -16.96 17.37 27.05
N ASP A 204 -17.15 17.73 28.32
CA ASP A 204 -16.41 18.80 29.00
C ASP A 204 -14.90 18.61 29.01
N ALA A 205 -14.41 17.37 29.04
CA ALA A 205 -13.00 17.03 29.06
C ALA A 205 -12.33 17.23 27.70
N THR A 206 -13.09 17.12 26.60
CA THR A 206 -12.54 17.03 25.24
C THR A 206 -13.02 18.13 24.30
N LYS A 207 -14.10 18.85 24.63
CA LYS A 207 -14.62 19.98 23.85
C LYS A 207 -13.57 21.05 23.51
N GLY A 208 -12.56 21.20 24.38
CA GLY A 208 -11.44 22.11 24.15
C GLY A 208 -10.68 21.79 22.86
N PHE A 209 -10.57 20.52 22.48
CA PHE A 209 -9.91 20.07 21.25
C PHE A 209 -10.73 20.37 19.99
N CYS A 210 -12.06 20.47 20.09
CA CYS A 210 -12.93 20.69 18.94
C CYS A 210 -13.04 22.16 18.51
N SER A 211 -12.51 23.08 19.31
CA SER A 211 -12.41 24.49 18.94
C SER A 211 -11.27 24.73 17.92
N GLN A 212 -11.41 25.76 17.09
CA GLN A 212 -10.35 26.14 16.14
C GLN A 212 -9.02 26.44 16.88
N GLN A 213 -9.10 27.15 18.01
CA GLN A 213 -7.93 27.44 18.85
C GLN A 213 -7.31 26.17 19.44
N GLY A 214 -8.13 25.22 19.88
CA GLY A 214 -7.69 23.93 20.40
C GLY A 214 -6.91 23.12 19.37
N LEU A 215 -7.49 22.95 18.18
CA LEU A 215 -6.82 22.24 17.08
C LEU A 215 -5.51 22.91 16.69
N ARG A 216 -5.50 24.24 16.51
CA ARG A 216 -4.28 24.97 16.16
C ARG A 216 -3.20 24.82 17.23
N LYS A 217 -3.57 24.84 18.51
CA LYS A 217 -2.63 24.60 19.62
C LYS A 217 -2.00 23.22 19.52
N GLN A 218 -2.76 22.16 19.23
CA GLN A 218 -2.19 20.82 19.05
C GLN A 218 -1.30 20.73 17.80
N LEU A 219 -1.75 21.28 16.69
CA LEU A 219 -0.99 21.30 15.43
C LEU A 219 0.27 22.16 15.48
N SER A 220 0.34 23.13 16.41
CA SER A 220 1.55 23.92 16.67
C SER A 220 2.73 23.07 17.12
N ILE A 221 2.49 21.85 17.65
CA ILE A 221 3.56 20.89 17.97
C ILE A 221 4.28 20.44 16.69
N LEU A 222 3.57 20.32 15.57
CA LEU A 222 4.12 19.84 14.30
C LEU A 222 4.76 20.96 13.47
N ILE A 223 4.13 22.14 13.41
CA ILE A 223 4.54 23.22 12.50
C ILE A 223 4.89 24.54 13.19
N GLY A 224 4.91 24.55 14.53
CA GLY A 224 5.23 25.72 15.33
C GLY A 224 4.21 26.85 15.17
N LYS A 225 4.72 28.09 15.29
CA LYS A 225 3.91 29.32 15.17
C LYS A 225 3.31 29.55 13.78
N ARG A 226 3.79 28.82 12.76
CA ARG A 226 3.28 28.95 11.39
C ARG A 226 1.80 28.60 11.29
N ILE A 227 1.27 27.76 12.20
CA ILE A 227 -0.15 27.42 12.21
C ILE A 227 -1.06 28.65 12.30
N ASP A 228 -0.57 29.76 12.82
CA ASP A 228 -1.32 31.02 12.96
C ASP A 228 -1.05 32.03 11.83
N ASP A 229 -0.26 31.64 10.81
CA ASP A 229 -0.02 32.47 9.64
C ASP A 229 -1.36 32.85 8.97
N LYS A 230 -1.47 34.10 8.54
CA LYS A 230 -2.63 34.61 7.80
C LYS A 230 -2.25 34.92 6.37
N VAL A 231 -3.19 34.69 5.47
CA VAL A 231 -3.08 35.04 4.05
C VAL A 231 -4.15 36.05 3.73
N LYS A 232 -3.76 37.12 3.04
CA LYS A 232 -4.69 38.11 2.53
C LYS A 232 -5.23 37.61 1.19
N ASP A 233 -6.53 37.38 1.12
CA ASP A 233 -7.20 37.00 -0.12
C ASP A 233 -7.01 38.12 -1.16
N ARG A 234 -6.42 37.80 -2.31
CA ARG A 234 -6.07 38.77 -3.35
C ARG A 234 -7.31 39.48 -3.94
N LYS A 235 -8.47 38.83 -3.91
CA LYS A 235 -9.73 39.37 -4.48
C LYS A 235 -10.48 40.23 -3.48
N THR A 236 -10.59 39.76 -2.23
CA THR A 236 -11.42 40.42 -1.20
C THR A 236 -10.61 41.32 -0.27
N GLY A 237 -9.30 41.15 -0.21
CA GLY A 237 -8.43 41.85 0.73
C GLY A 237 -8.60 41.41 2.19
N VAL A 238 -9.45 40.43 2.47
CA VAL A 238 -9.72 39.93 3.81
C VAL A 238 -8.60 38.99 4.24
N GLU A 239 -8.10 39.17 5.46
CA GLU A 239 -7.16 38.23 6.06
C GLU A 239 -7.91 36.98 6.53
N ARG A 240 -7.45 35.82 6.08
CA ARG A 240 -7.92 34.52 6.54
C ARG A 240 -6.75 33.69 7.06
N PRO A 241 -6.97 32.73 7.94
CA PRO A 241 -5.92 31.79 8.31
C PRO A 241 -5.37 31.08 7.07
N ARG A 242 -4.04 30.91 7.00
CA ARG A 242 -3.35 30.17 5.94
C ARG A 242 -3.80 28.71 5.89
N PHE A 243 -3.93 28.12 7.08
CA PHE A 243 -4.20 26.70 7.26
C PHE A 243 -5.63 26.46 7.73
N SER A 244 -6.35 25.62 6.99
CA SER A 244 -7.64 25.08 7.43
C SER A 244 -7.40 23.86 8.31
N VAL A 245 -8.00 23.83 9.49
CA VAL A 245 -7.82 22.74 10.47
C VAL A 245 -9.11 21.96 10.63
N GLU A 246 -8.99 20.64 10.72
CA GLU A 246 -10.11 19.70 10.87
C GLU A 246 -9.79 18.71 12.00
N LEU A 247 -10.86 18.26 12.67
CA LEU A 247 -10.82 17.10 13.53
C LEU A 247 -11.31 15.90 12.72
N ALA A 248 -10.64 14.77 12.82
CA ALA A 248 -11.03 13.55 12.10
C ALA A 248 -11.04 12.35 13.02
N LEU A 249 -12.11 11.55 12.94
CA LEU A 249 -12.23 10.27 13.63
C LEU A 249 -12.10 9.14 12.62
N VAL A 250 -11.14 8.24 12.82
CA VAL A 250 -10.95 7.06 11.99
C VAL A 250 -12.14 6.12 12.14
N SER A 251 -12.96 6.03 11.10
CA SER A 251 -14.15 5.18 11.07
C SER A 251 -13.87 3.81 10.48
N ARG A 252 -12.86 3.67 9.61
CA ARG A 252 -12.49 2.38 8.99
C ARG A 252 -11.02 2.35 8.63
N VAL A 253 -10.34 1.24 8.89
CA VAL A 253 -8.96 1.02 8.46
C VAL A 253 -8.87 -0.08 7.42
N PHE A 254 -7.85 0.02 6.57
CA PHE A 254 -7.52 -0.97 5.55
C PHE A 254 -6.15 -1.58 5.86
N LEU A 255 -6.17 -2.89 6.05
CA LEU A 255 -5.04 -3.69 6.49
C LEU A 255 -4.47 -4.48 5.32
N ALA A 256 -3.14 -4.58 5.23
CA ALA A 256 -2.45 -5.44 4.28
C ALA A 256 -1.46 -6.35 5.02
N ARG A 257 -1.39 -7.63 4.61
CA ARG A 257 -0.41 -8.60 5.13
C ARG A 257 0.74 -8.86 4.16
N SER A 258 0.61 -8.43 2.92
CA SER A 258 1.66 -8.54 1.91
C SER A 258 1.60 -7.35 0.97
N ILE A 259 2.77 -6.77 0.72
CA ILE A 259 2.99 -5.73 -0.28
C ILE A 259 3.98 -6.31 -1.28
N GLN A 260 3.49 -6.54 -2.50
CA GLN A 260 4.29 -7.02 -3.61
C GLN A 260 4.72 -5.82 -4.44
N THR A 261 6.00 -5.75 -4.76
CA THR A 261 6.56 -4.73 -5.64
C THR A 261 7.24 -5.41 -6.82
N SER A 262 6.76 -5.17 -8.03
CA SER A 262 7.43 -5.61 -9.25
C SER A 262 7.97 -4.40 -10.00
N MET A 263 9.25 -4.47 -10.34
CA MET A 263 9.93 -3.45 -11.12
C MET A 263 9.94 -3.88 -12.58
N GLY A 264 9.40 -3.06 -13.47
CA GLY A 264 9.48 -3.23 -14.93
C GLY A 264 10.28 -2.11 -15.56
N GLU A 265 11.22 -2.46 -16.44
CA GLU A 265 11.92 -1.50 -17.29
C GLU A 265 11.12 -1.28 -18.58
N ASP A 266 10.57 -0.07 -18.78
CA ASP A 266 10.00 0.33 -20.08
C ASP A 266 11.14 0.71 -21.03
N GLY A 267 11.93 -0.28 -21.41
CA GLY A 267 12.92 -0.18 -22.48
C GLY A 267 12.26 -0.47 -23.83
N SER A 268 11.61 0.52 -24.44
CA SER A 268 11.17 0.41 -25.83
C SER A 268 12.38 0.51 -26.79
N THR A 269 13.21 -0.53 -26.83
CA THR A 269 14.07 -0.81 -27.97
C THR A 269 13.51 -2.08 -28.62
N ARG A 270 12.62 -1.89 -29.60
CA ARG A 270 12.22 -2.96 -30.53
C ARG A 270 13.46 -3.36 -31.33
N GLY A 271 14.24 -4.28 -30.77
CA GLY A 271 15.22 -5.09 -31.49
C GLY A 271 14.71 -6.52 -31.48
N ASN A 272 14.19 -7.00 -32.61
CA ASN A 272 13.96 -8.42 -32.82
C ASN A 272 15.32 -9.13 -32.78
N VAL A 273 15.71 -9.63 -31.61
CA VAL A 273 16.75 -10.65 -31.52
C VAL A 273 16.01 -11.99 -31.48
N GLY A 274 15.83 -12.57 -32.67
CA GLY A 274 15.37 -13.94 -32.81
C GLY A 274 16.41 -14.88 -32.24
N VAL A 275 16.26 -15.28 -30.98
CA VAL A 275 16.96 -16.43 -30.43
C VAL A 275 16.06 -17.64 -30.62
N ASN A 276 16.24 -18.30 -31.77
CA ASN A 276 15.77 -19.65 -31.98
C ASN A 276 16.52 -20.57 -31.00
N ARG A 277 15.86 -20.98 -29.91
CA ARG A 277 16.31 -22.10 -29.08
C ARG A 277 15.17 -23.07 -28.90
N GLN A 278 15.13 -24.04 -29.82
CA GLN A 278 14.66 -25.38 -29.52
C GLN A 278 15.41 -25.87 -28.27
N ALA A 279 14.72 -25.84 -27.12
CA ALA A 279 15.12 -26.65 -25.99
C ALA A 279 14.56 -28.05 -26.23
N VAL A 280 15.45 -28.93 -26.70
CA VAL A 280 15.25 -30.38 -26.67
C VAL A 280 15.08 -30.80 -25.21
N LEU A 281 13.87 -31.25 -24.88
CA LEU A 281 13.62 -32.00 -23.65
C LEU A 281 14.35 -33.36 -23.74
N PRO A 282 15.13 -33.78 -22.74
CA PRO A 282 15.52 -35.19 -22.65
C PRO A 282 14.28 -36.01 -22.31
N ALA A 283 13.90 -36.89 -23.23
CA ALA A 283 12.92 -37.93 -23.02
C ALA A 283 13.45 -38.92 -21.97
N ALA A 284 12.78 -39.01 -20.82
CA ALA A 284 12.81 -40.20 -19.97
C ALA A 284 11.54 -41.00 -20.29
N ALA A 285 11.77 -42.21 -20.78
CA ALA A 285 10.79 -43.08 -21.40
C ALA A 285 9.69 -43.53 -20.42
N ALA A 286 8.48 -43.59 -20.96
CA ALA A 286 7.45 -44.50 -20.51
C ALA A 286 7.89 -45.93 -20.84
N GLU A 287 7.84 -46.84 -19.87
CA GLU A 287 7.83 -48.28 -20.12
C GLU A 287 6.47 -48.82 -19.69
N ALA A 288 5.82 -49.49 -20.65
CA ALA A 288 4.45 -49.95 -20.60
C ALA A 288 4.31 -51.23 -19.77
N ALA A 289 3.10 -51.41 -19.22
CA ALA A 289 2.62 -52.67 -18.67
C ALA A 289 2.64 -53.81 -19.70
N PRO A 290 2.57 -55.06 -19.21
CA PRO A 290 1.48 -55.91 -19.70
C PRO A 290 0.67 -56.54 -18.55
N ALA A 291 -0.60 -56.80 -18.84
CA ALA A 291 -1.54 -57.51 -18.00
C ALA A 291 -1.35 -59.03 -18.07
N ALA A 292 -1.58 -59.75 -16.95
CA ALA A 292 -2.62 -60.81 -16.83
C ALA A 292 -2.54 -61.59 -15.50
N ALA A 293 -3.71 -61.68 -14.85
CA ALA A 293 -4.29 -62.82 -14.12
C ALA A 293 -3.58 -63.50 -12.92
N GLY A 294 -4.32 -63.56 -11.79
CA GLY A 294 -4.48 -64.82 -11.04
C GLY A 294 -4.17 -64.83 -9.53
N ALA A 295 -5.25 -64.94 -8.73
CA ALA A 295 -5.40 -65.71 -7.49
C ALA A 295 -4.67 -65.33 -6.17
N SER A 296 -5.50 -65.02 -5.17
CA SER A 296 -5.58 -65.57 -3.80
C SER A 296 -4.32 -65.68 -2.90
N GLY A 297 -4.41 -65.11 -1.69
CA GLY A 297 -3.64 -65.60 -0.54
C GLY A 297 -3.42 -64.61 0.60
N ASP A 298 -3.99 -64.92 1.75
CA ASP A 298 -3.84 -64.29 3.07
C ASP A 298 -2.38 -64.06 3.55
N GLY A 299 -2.16 -63.05 4.41
CA GLY A 299 -1.04 -63.12 5.37
C GLY A 299 -0.43 -61.84 5.95
N LYS A 300 -1.05 -61.32 7.02
CA LYS A 300 -0.48 -60.63 8.23
C LYS A 300 0.34 -59.31 8.14
N PRO A 301 0.24 -58.46 9.19
CA PRO A 301 0.76 -57.08 9.23
C PRO A 301 2.21 -56.98 9.76
N GLN A 302 2.99 -56.03 9.22
CA GLN A 302 4.36 -55.74 9.65
C GLN A 302 4.46 -54.38 10.38
N PRO A 303 5.26 -54.23 11.46
CA PRO A 303 5.29 -53.05 12.35
C PRO A 303 6.13 -51.88 11.80
N PRO A 304 5.99 -50.66 12.37
CA PRO A 304 6.56 -49.44 11.81
C PRO A 304 8.05 -49.26 12.18
N ALA A 305 8.81 -48.65 11.27
CA ALA A 305 10.19 -48.21 11.48
C ALA A 305 10.27 -46.66 11.52
N PRO A 306 11.32 -46.10 12.15
CA PRO A 306 11.21 -44.94 13.03
C PRO A 306 11.47 -43.57 12.38
N THR A 307 10.89 -42.56 13.01
CA THR A 307 11.16 -41.12 12.87
C THR A 307 12.61 -40.77 13.24
N PRO A 308 13.33 -39.98 12.41
CA PRO A 308 14.47 -39.21 12.88
C PRO A 308 14.00 -37.87 13.46
N GLN A 309 14.40 -37.64 14.70
CA GLN A 309 14.17 -36.43 15.48
C GLN A 309 14.89 -35.21 14.89
N ALA A 310 14.24 -34.06 15.08
CA ALA A 310 14.83 -32.74 14.99
C ALA A 310 15.94 -32.53 16.03
N GLY A 311 16.99 -31.84 15.61
CA GLY A 311 18.00 -31.21 16.47
C GLY A 311 18.26 -29.77 15.99
N PRO A 312 18.73 -28.87 16.88
CA PRO A 312 18.33 -27.46 16.89
C PRO A 312 19.39 -26.50 16.35
N ASN A 313 18.96 -25.24 16.17
CA ASN A 313 19.74 -24.02 15.92
C ASN A 313 20.21 -23.77 14.47
N GLU A 314 19.38 -23.06 13.72
CA GLU A 314 19.86 -21.96 12.88
C GLU A 314 18.84 -20.82 12.94
N ALA A 315 19.33 -19.62 13.28
CA ALA A 315 18.55 -18.40 13.38
C ALA A 315 17.96 -18.02 12.00
N PRO A 316 16.77 -17.40 11.93
CA PRO A 316 16.21 -16.96 10.66
C PRO A 316 16.94 -15.69 10.18
N GLY A 317 18.08 -15.89 9.51
CA GLY A 317 18.60 -14.92 8.55
C GLY A 317 17.81 -15.09 7.25
N GLY A 318 16.89 -14.17 6.97
CA GLY A 318 16.08 -14.20 5.76
C GLY A 318 16.95 -14.20 4.51
N ALA A 319 17.05 -15.35 3.84
CA ALA A 319 17.69 -15.45 2.53
C ALA A 319 16.69 -14.96 1.48
N ILE A 320 17.00 -13.81 0.88
CA ILE A 320 16.25 -13.24 -0.24
C ILE A 320 16.67 -13.99 -1.50
N ALA A 321 15.83 -14.89 -2.00
CA ALA A 321 16.05 -15.58 -3.27
C ALA A 321 15.54 -14.70 -4.44
N PHE A 322 16.39 -14.47 -5.44
CA PHE A 322 16.04 -13.72 -6.65
C PHE A 322 15.92 -14.70 -7.84
N GLU A 323 14.74 -14.79 -8.46
CA GLU A 323 14.54 -15.55 -9.69
C GLU A 323 14.52 -14.58 -10.89
N ARG A 324 15.54 -14.64 -11.76
CA ARG A 324 15.56 -13.86 -13.01
C ARG A 324 14.81 -14.63 -14.10
N ARG A 325 13.60 -14.20 -14.48
CA ARG A 325 12.93 -14.61 -15.73
C ARG A 325 13.26 -13.62 -16.86
N ALA A 326 13.39 -14.13 -18.09
CA ALA A 326 13.94 -13.43 -19.27
C ALA A 326 13.00 -12.40 -19.95
N THR A 327 12.16 -11.73 -19.18
CA THR A 327 11.54 -10.43 -19.49
C THR A 327 11.70 -9.65 -18.20
N SER A 328 12.35 -8.48 -18.21
CA SER A 328 12.95 -7.78 -17.05
C SER A 328 11.94 -7.24 -16.03
N ASN A 329 11.10 -8.11 -15.50
CA ASN A 329 10.28 -7.91 -14.32
C ASN A 329 11.02 -8.55 -13.14
N VAL A 330 11.74 -7.74 -12.37
CA VAL A 330 12.29 -8.21 -11.10
C VAL A 330 11.14 -8.16 -10.09
N LEU A 331 10.59 -9.33 -9.77
CA LEU A 331 9.71 -9.47 -8.61
C LEU A 331 10.62 -9.46 -7.37
N LEU A 332 10.52 -8.41 -6.56
CA LEU A 332 11.04 -8.47 -5.20
C LEU A 332 10.18 -9.49 -4.44
N PRO A 333 10.79 -10.34 -3.59
CA PRO A 333 10.03 -11.35 -2.88
C PRO A 333 8.94 -10.70 -2.05
N ASP A 334 7.75 -11.31 -2.09
CA ASP A 334 6.59 -10.91 -1.31
C ASP A 334 7.02 -10.63 0.12
N THR A 335 6.95 -9.36 0.52
CA THR A 335 7.23 -8.99 1.91
C THR A 335 5.99 -9.40 2.71
N LEU A 336 5.96 -10.66 3.13
CA LEU A 336 4.93 -11.17 4.03
C LEU A 336 5.18 -10.57 5.41
N LEU A 337 4.25 -9.75 5.87
CA LEU A 337 4.33 -9.11 7.17
C LEU A 337 3.79 -10.07 8.24
N PRO A 338 4.48 -10.24 9.38
CA PRO A 338 4.01 -11.12 10.46
C PRO A 338 2.69 -10.64 11.06
N ARG A 339 2.43 -9.33 10.99
CA ARG A 339 1.19 -8.69 11.42
C ARG A 339 0.70 -7.75 10.31
N PRO A 340 -0.63 -7.57 10.18
CA PRO A 340 -1.17 -6.65 9.19
C PRO A 340 -0.78 -5.20 9.53
N VAL A 341 -0.47 -4.43 8.51
CA VAL A 341 -0.21 -2.97 8.61
C VAL A 341 -1.34 -2.19 7.97
N VAL A 342 -1.63 -1.00 8.48
CA VAL A 342 -2.58 -0.06 7.90
C VAL A 342 -1.94 0.62 6.71
N VAL A 343 -2.55 0.47 5.54
CA VAL A 343 -2.13 1.14 4.29
C VAL A 343 -2.95 2.40 4.01
N GLY A 344 -4.10 2.53 4.66
CA GLY A 344 -4.96 3.69 4.59
C GLY A 344 -6.19 3.55 5.47
N PHE A 345 -6.95 4.63 5.61
CA PHE A 345 -8.15 4.66 6.44
C PHE A 345 -9.21 5.62 5.91
N LYS A 346 -10.46 5.47 6.34
CA LYS A 346 -11.52 6.47 6.19
C LYS A 346 -11.75 7.16 7.52
N SER A 347 -12.07 8.44 7.45
CA SER A 347 -12.45 9.23 8.61
C SER A 347 -13.78 9.93 8.39
N VAL A 348 -14.47 10.23 9.48
CA VAL A 348 -15.49 11.28 9.52
C VAL A 348 -14.81 12.55 10.04
N ARG A 349 -15.20 13.71 9.51
CA ARG A 349 -14.48 14.97 9.74
C ARG A 349 -15.41 16.05 10.23
N LEU A 350 -14.90 16.83 11.18
CA LEU A 350 -15.56 18.01 11.73
C LEU A 350 -14.68 19.23 11.49
N ARG A 351 -15.25 20.25 10.86
CA ARG A 351 -14.67 21.59 10.80
C ARG A 351 -15.19 22.41 11.97
N PRO A 352 -14.33 22.92 12.86
CA PRO A 352 -14.77 23.87 13.87
C PRO A 352 -15.41 25.08 13.21
N VAL A 353 -16.55 25.52 13.73
CA VAL A 353 -17.13 26.81 13.38
C VAL A 353 -16.37 27.89 14.16
N GLU A 354 -16.03 29.00 13.49
CA GLU A 354 -15.33 30.14 14.10
C GLU A 354 -16.18 30.91 15.12
#